data_AF-A0A9X2GCI9-F1
#
_entry.id   AF-A0A9X2GCI9-F1
#
_cell.length_a   1.000
_cell.length_b   1.000
_cell.length_c   1.000
_cell.angle_alpha   90.00
_cell.angle_beta   90.00
_cell.angle_gamma   90.00
#
_symmetry.space_group_name_H-M   'P 1'
#
loop_
_entity.id
_entity.type
_entity.pdbx_description
1 polymer ?
#
loop_
_entity_poly.entity_id
_entity_poly.type
_entity_poly.pdbx_seq_one_letter_code
_entity_poly.pdbx_strand_id
1 'polypeptide(L)'
;MGGTWIGGGLAGTLPLMRRWLRPNGIVLVGERSWTSPPPPEAVTALPPDQESVTALSGTAGRADATGFELLEMVLASGRAMGGVHACRAAMTKRAGTDADAGGWPLR
;
A
#
# COMPACT_ATOMS: atom_id res chain seq x y z
N MET A 1 -1.97 -10.64 8.02
CA MET A 1 -1.91 -10.30 6.58
C MET A 1 -2.45 -8.88 6.40
N GLY A 2 -1.71 -7.99 5.73
CA GLY A 2 -2.19 -6.63 5.39
C GLY A 2 -3.02 -6.66 4.11
N GLY A 3 -3.89 -5.66 3.87
CA GLY A 3 -4.84 -5.64 2.76
C GLY A 3 -4.21 -5.70 1.36
N THR A 4 -2.90 -5.49 1.24
CA THR A 4 -2.16 -5.55 -0.03
C THR A 4 -1.83 -6.96 -0.53
N TRP A 5 -2.20 -8.01 0.20
CA TRP A 5 -1.98 -9.39 -0.22
C TRP A 5 -2.68 -9.72 -1.56
N ILE A 6 -3.81 -9.07 -1.85
CA ILE A 6 -4.62 -9.30 -3.06
C ILE A 6 -3.87 -8.97 -4.36
N GLY A 7 -2.90 -8.06 -4.30
CA GLY A 7 -2.07 -7.66 -5.44
C GLY A 7 -0.59 -8.00 -5.25
N GLY A 8 -0.23 -8.88 -4.31
CA GLY A 8 1.17 -9.21 -4.04
C GLY A 8 1.98 -8.03 -3.48
N GLY A 9 1.35 -7.09 -2.78
CA GLY A 9 1.95 -5.87 -2.24
C GLY A 9 1.28 -4.59 -2.75
N LEU A 10 1.73 -3.43 -2.23
CA LEU A 10 1.14 -2.13 -2.54
C LEU A 10 1.08 -1.84 -4.04
N ALA A 11 2.19 -2.06 -4.74
CA ALA A 11 2.33 -1.70 -6.16
C ALA A 11 1.40 -2.50 -7.08
N GLY A 12 1.07 -3.75 -6.73
CA GLY A 12 0.08 -4.54 -7.49
C GLY A 12 -1.35 -4.31 -7.02
N THR A 13 -1.55 -3.90 -5.75
CA THR A 13 -2.90 -3.65 -5.20
C THR A 13 -3.48 -2.33 -5.69
N LEU A 14 -2.69 -1.26 -5.74
CA LEU A 14 -3.18 0.07 -6.14
C LEU A 14 -3.78 0.11 -7.57
N PRO A 15 -3.18 -0.51 -8.60
CA PRO A 15 -3.80 -0.62 -9.93
C PRO A 15 -5.15 -1.36 -9.92
N LEU A 16 -5.28 -2.41 -9.09
CA LEU A 16 -6.55 -3.14 -8.95
C LEU A 16 -7.65 -2.26 -8.36
N MET A 17 -7.32 -1.39 -7.41
CA MET A 17 -8.28 -0.46 -6.79
C MET A 17 -8.58 0.75 -7.67
N ARG A 18 -7.62 1.21 -8.48
CA ARG A 18 -7.73 2.41 -9.32
C ARG A 18 -8.96 2.42 -10.23
N ARG A 19 -9.37 1.26 -10.76
CA ARG A 19 -10.55 1.12 -11.64
C ARG A 19 -11.88 1.34 -10.94
N TRP A 20 -11.91 1.22 -9.62
CA TRP A 20 -13.11 1.36 -8.80
C TRP A 20 -13.23 2.74 -8.14
N LEU A 21 -12.19 3.58 -8.27
CA LEU A 21 -12.12 4.90 -7.68
C LEU A 21 -12.60 5.96 -8.67
N ARG A 22 -13.49 6.83 -8.18
CA ARG A 22 -13.85 8.08 -8.86
C ARG A 22 -12.60 8.96 -9.02
N PRO A 23 -12.59 9.90 -9.98
CA PRO A 23 -11.56 10.94 -10.02
C PRO A 23 -11.42 11.62 -8.65
N ASN A 24 -10.18 11.81 -8.18
CA ASN A 24 -9.85 12.32 -6.84
C ASN A 24 -10.39 11.47 -5.66
N GLY A 25 -10.75 10.21 -5.92
CA GLY A 25 -11.19 9.28 -4.89
C GLY A 25 -10.04 8.86 -3.96
N ILE A 26 -10.37 8.73 -2.68
CA ILE A 26 -9.42 8.29 -1.65
C ILE A 26 -9.50 6.76 -1.50
N VAL A 27 -8.34 6.12 -1.43
CA VAL A 27 -8.18 4.72 -1.07
C VAL A 27 -7.44 4.59 0.25
N LEU A 28 -7.90 3.67 1.09
CA LEU A 28 -7.27 3.32 2.36
C LEU A 28 -6.70 1.92 2.23
N VAL A 29 -5.39 1.80 2.41
CA VAL A 29 -4.68 0.53 2.27
C VAL A 29 -3.89 0.25 3.53
N GLY A 30 -4.09 -0.93 4.11
CA GLY A 30 -3.28 -1.45 5.20
C GLY A 30 -2.12 -2.28 4.68
N GLU A 31 -0.87 -1.91 4.97
CA GLU A 31 0.34 -2.66 4.61
C GLU A 31 1.22 -2.91 5.84
N ARG A 32 2.07 -3.93 5.77
CA ARG A 32 3.16 -4.15 6.74
C ARG A 32 4.43 -3.53 6.18
N SER A 33 5.17 -2.78 7.00
CA SER A 33 6.39 -2.11 6.56
C SER A 33 7.47 -2.07 7.65
N TRP A 34 8.72 -2.04 7.22
CA TRP A 34 9.90 -1.85 8.06
C TRP A 34 10.25 -0.36 8.17
N THR A 35 10.47 0.14 9.39
CA THR A 35 10.99 1.50 9.61
C THR A 35 12.48 1.61 9.30
N SER A 36 13.21 0.51 9.39
CA SER A 36 14.64 0.40 9.08
C SER A 36 14.91 -0.98 8.48
N PRO A 37 15.97 -1.15 7.67
CA PRO A 37 16.29 -2.45 7.08
C PRO A 37 16.35 -3.54 8.16
N PRO A 38 15.59 -4.64 8.01
CA PRO A 38 15.63 -5.71 8.98
C PRO A 38 17.01 -6.38 8.95
N PRO A 39 17.53 -6.83 10.10
CA PRO A 39 18.74 -7.64 10.10
C PRO A 39 18.44 -9.02 9.45
N PRO A 40 19.45 -9.70 8.86
CA PRO A 40 19.24 -10.93 8.09
C PRO A 40 18.49 -12.03 8.85
N GLU A 41 18.74 -12.16 10.15
CA GLU A 41 18.06 -13.11 11.02
C GLU A 41 16.55 -12.83 11.15
N ALA A 42 16.14 -11.56 11.12
CA ALA A 42 14.74 -11.18 11.19
C ALA A 42 14.01 -11.52 9.88
N VAL A 43 14.66 -11.33 8.74
CA VAL A 43 14.12 -11.72 7.42
C VAL A 43 13.86 -13.22 7.34
N THR A 44 14.76 -14.03 7.91
CA THR A 44 14.64 -15.50 7.90
C THR A 44 13.61 -16.03 8.90
N ALA A 45 13.33 -15.27 9.97
CA ALA A 45 12.32 -15.60 10.97
C ALA A 45 10.90 -15.20 10.56
N LEU A 46 10.75 -14.44 9.47
CA LEU A 46 9.45 -14.06 8.94
C LEU A 46 8.78 -15.28 8.27
N PRO A 47 7.50 -15.56 8.58
CA PRO A 47 6.78 -16.59 7.86
C PRO A 47 6.68 -16.25 6.36
N PRO A 48 6.58 -17.26 5.46
CA PRO A 48 6.66 -17.05 4.01
C PRO A 48 5.56 -16.13 3.43
N ASP A 49 4.47 -15.89 4.17
CA ASP A 49 3.46 -14.87 3.81
C ASP A 49 3.93 -13.41 4.03
N GLN A 50 5.12 -13.23 4.61
CA GLN A 50 5.67 -11.94 5.06
C GLN A 50 6.88 -11.47 4.25
N GLU A 51 7.34 -12.21 3.23
CA GLU A 51 8.42 -11.74 2.33
C GLU A 51 8.06 -10.44 1.57
N SER A 52 6.76 -10.11 1.50
CA SER A 52 6.24 -8.88 0.91
C SER A 52 6.33 -7.63 1.82
N VAL A 53 6.93 -7.73 3.01
CA VAL A 53 7.09 -6.55 3.89
C VAL A 53 8.19 -5.65 3.31
N THR A 54 7.81 -4.40 3.02
CA THR A 54 8.67 -3.43 2.34
C THR A 54 9.13 -2.32 3.28
N ALA A 55 10.12 -1.53 2.85
CA ALA A 55 10.53 -0.35 3.60
C ALA A 55 9.45 0.75 3.59
N LEU A 56 9.20 1.32 4.77
CA LEU A 56 8.28 2.43 4.97
C LEU A 56 8.65 3.66 4.11
N SER A 57 9.95 3.95 3.99
CA SER A 57 10.48 5.07 3.20
C SER A 57 10.15 4.97 1.71
N GLY A 58 9.91 3.77 1.18
CA GLY A 58 9.56 3.55 -0.22
C GLY A 58 8.07 3.69 -0.52
N THR A 59 7.20 3.88 0.47
CA THR A 59 5.73 3.86 0.29
C THR A 59 5.25 4.97 -0.64
N ALA A 60 5.74 6.20 -0.45
CA ALA A 60 5.34 7.34 -1.28
C ALA A 60 5.76 7.15 -2.75
N GLY A 61 6.99 6.70 -3.00
CA GLY A 61 7.46 6.46 -4.37
C GLY A 61 6.69 5.34 -5.09
N ARG A 62 6.29 4.29 -4.36
CA ARG A 62 5.46 3.20 -4.91
C ARG A 62 4.04 3.67 -5.20
N ALA A 63 3.47 4.54 -4.36
CA ALA A 63 2.19 5.18 -4.65
C ALA A 63 2.28 6.04 -5.91
N ASP A 64 3.30 6.89 -6.01
CA ASP A 64 3.50 7.79 -7.16
C ASP A 64 3.68 7.01 -8.47
N ALA A 65 4.47 5.93 -8.45
CA ALA A 65 4.65 5.03 -9.60
C ALA A 65 3.34 4.38 -10.11
N THR A 66 2.30 4.34 -9.28
CA THR A 66 0.96 3.80 -9.64
C THR A 66 -0.07 4.90 -9.93
N GLY A 67 0.36 6.17 -9.96
CA GLY A 67 -0.51 7.33 -10.20
C GLY A 67 -1.37 7.69 -8.99
N PHE A 68 -0.91 7.35 -7.79
CA PHE A 68 -1.49 7.75 -6.52
C PHE A 68 -0.60 8.73 -5.79
N GLU A 69 -1.22 9.63 -5.04
CA GLU A 69 -0.52 10.52 -4.12
C GLU A 69 -0.77 10.06 -2.68
N LEU A 70 0.30 9.94 -1.90
CA LEU A 70 0.20 9.62 -0.47
C LEU A 70 -0.22 10.87 0.30
N LEU A 71 -1.38 10.82 0.96
CA LEU A 71 -1.92 11.92 1.74
C LEU A 71 -1.52 11.82 3.22
N GLU A 72 -1.72 10.64 3.80
CA GLU A 72 -1.49 10.40 5.22
C GLU A 72 -1.07 8.94 5.42
N MET A 73 -0.25 8.70 6.45
CA MET A 73 0.09 7.36 6.88
C MET A 73 0.09 7.27 8.40
N VAL A 74 -0.67 6.32 8.93
CA VAL A 74 -0.74 6.04 10.37
C VAL A 74 -0.04 4.73 10.64
N LEU A 75 0.94 4.73 11.55
CA LEU A 75 1.68 3.54 11.96
C LEU A 75 1.10 2.96 13.25
N ALA A 76 0.85 1.66 13.25
CA ALA A 76 0.68 0.89 14.46
C ALA A 76 2.05 0.55 15.08
N SER A 77 2.09 0.29 16.39
CA SER A 77 3.32 -0.09 17.09
C SER A 77 3.87 -1.43 16.60
N GLY A 78 5.10 -1.43 16.10
CA GLY A 78 5.78 -2.62 15.59
C GLY A 78 6.43 -3.50 16.65
N ARG A 79 6.37 -3.10 17.93
CA ARG A 79 7.02 -3.83 19.03
C ARG A 79 6.44 -5.23 19.23
N ALA A 80 5.14 -5.40 18.99
CA ALA A 80 4.46 -6.68 19.08
C ALA A 80 4.74 -7.60 17.86
N MET A 81 5.36 -7.08 16.80
CA MET A 81 5.53 -7.75 15.51
C MET A 81 7.01 -7.82 15.08
N GLY A 82 7.94 -7.84 16.04
CA GLY A 82 9.36 -8.04 15.75
C GLY A 82 10.02 -6.89 14.96
N GLY A 83 9.55 -5.65 15.13
CA GLY A 83 10.08 -4.48 14.42
C GLY A 83 9.38 -4.18 13.08
N VAL A 84 8.45 -5.03 12.64
CA VAL A 84 7.52 -4.72 11.55
C VAL A 84 6.38 -3.86 12.07
N HIS A 85 6.09 -2.76 11.38
CA HIS A 85 4.93 -1.93 11.68
C HIS A 85 3.80 -2.26 10.70
N ALA A 86 2.57 -2.39 11.21
CA ALA A 86 1.41 -2.24 10.35
C ALA A 86 1.19 -0.74 10.11
N CYS A 87 0.90 -0.35 8.87
CA CYS A 87 0.57 1.02 8.50
C CYS A 87 -0.75 1.05 7.75
N ARG A 88 -1.53 2.13 7.95
CA ARG A 88 -2.65 2.49 7.09
C ARG A 88 -2.25 3.72 6.31
N ALA A 89 -2.18 3.60 4.99
CA ALA A 89 -1.92 4.71 4.08
C ALA A 89 -3.25 5.16 3.45
N ALA A 90 -3.53 6.46 3.56
CA ALA A 90 -4.55 7.14 2.77
C ALA A 90 -3.89 7.73 1.54
N MET A 91 -4.41 7.38 0.37
CA MET A 91 -3.89 7.84 -0.91
C MET A 91 -5.03 8.35 -1.78
N THR A 92 -4.76 9.34 -2.61
CA THR A 92 -5.72 9.81 -3.61
C THR A 92 -5.29 9.41 -5.01
N LYS A 93 -6.24 8.99 -5.82
CA LYS A 93 -6.02 8.79 -7.26
C LYS A 93 -5.79 10.16 -7.90
N ARG A 94 -4.62 10.38 -8.50
CA ARG A 94 -4.39 11.58 -9.31
C ARG A 94 -5.39 11.56 -10.48
N ALA A 95 -6.04 12.70 -10.73
CA ALA A 95 -6.91 12.85 -11.89
C ALA A 95 -6.13 12.42 -13.15
N GLY A 96 -6.60 11.36 -13.82
CA GLY A 96 -6.06 10.97 -15.11
C GLY A 96 -6.58 11.93 -16.18
N THR A 97 -5.71 12.38 -17.07
CA THR A 97 -6.15 12.92 -18.36
C THR A 97 -6.86 11.81 -19.14
N ASP A 98 -8.16 11.96 -19.32
CA ASP A 98 -9.07 11.25 -20.25
C ASP A 98 -9.31 9.72 -20.14
N ALA A 99 -8.52 8.93 -19.41
CA ALA A 99 -8.75 7.47 -19.36
C ALA A 99 -9.75 6.98 -18.29
N ASP A 100 -10.32 7.89 -17.48
CA ASP A 100 -11.18 7.55 -16.33
C ASP A 100 -12.69 7.40 -16.69
N ALA A 101 -13.04 7.45 -17.98
CA ALA A 101 -14.43 7.41 -18.46
C ALA A 101 -15.16 6.05 -18.32
N GLY A 102 -14.50 5.02 -17.75
CA GLY A 102 -15.07 3.68 -17.58
C GLY A 102 -15.89 3.46 -16.31
N GLY A 103 -16.59 4.49 -15.81
CA GLY A 103 -17.44 4.36 -14.62
C GLY A 103 -18.60 3.39 -14.87
N TRP A 104 -18.76 2.39 -14.02
CA TRP A 104 -19.93 1.50 -14.03
C TRP A 104 -21.20 2.34 -13.83
N PRO A 105 -22.25 2.19 -14.67
CA PRO A 105 -23.50 2.89 -14.47
C PRO A 105 -24.19 2.29 -13.24
N LEU A 106 -24.05 2.96 -12.09
CA LEU A 106 -24.89 2.70 -10.94
C LEU A 106 -26.30 3.21 -11.30
N ARG A 107 -27.20 2.28 -11.63
CA ARG A 107 -28.65 2.48 -11.63
C ARG A 107 -29.19 2.52 -10.21
#